data_AF-A0A2G3AAW3-F1
#
_entry.id   AF-A0A2G3AAW3-F1
#
_cell.length_a   1.000
_cell.length_b   1.000
_cell.length_c   1.000
_cell.angle_alpha   90.00
_cell.angle_beta   90.00
_cell.angle_gamma   90.00
#
_symmetry.space_group_name_H-M   'P 1'
#
loop_
_entity.id
_entity.type
_entity.pdbx_description
1 polymer ?
#
loop_
_entity_poly.entity_id
_entity_poly.type
_entity_poly.pdbx_seq_one_letter_code
_entity_poly.pdbx_strand_id
1 'polypeptide(L)'
;MASSVMSTATVATGANAAQASMIASFNGLKSAASFPVTRKQDLDITSIASNGGRVQCMLVWPPINKKKYETLSYLPDLSDEQLLKEIEYLLRKGWVPCLEFETEHGFVYREHHRSPGYYDGRYWTMWKLPMFGCTDATQVLNEVQEAKKAYPQAWIRIIGFDNVRQVQCISFIAYKPEGF
;
A
#
# COMPACT_ATOMS: atom_id res chain seq x y z
N MET A 1 -5.43 -62.90 12.04
CA MET A 1 -6.31 -62.02 11.22
C MET A 1 -5.97 -60.59 11.59
N ALA A 2 -5.74 -59.76 10.56
CA ALA A 2 -5.46 -58.31 10.56
C ALA A 2 -4.02 -57.84 10.88
N SER A 3 -3.34 -57.50 9.78
CA SER A 3 -2.07 -56.79 9.62
C SER A 3 -2.05 -55.38 10.21
N SER A 4 -0.84 -54.85 10.46
CA SER A 4 -0.53 -53.48 10.03
C SER A 4 0.95 -53.38 9.65
N VAL A 5 1.16 -52.88 8.43
CA VAL A 5 2.45 -52.65 7.77
C VAL A 5 2.85 -51.20 8.04
N MET A 6 4.04 -50.97 8.61
CA MET A 6 4.61 -49.63 8.69
C MET A 6 5.13 -49.23 7.31
N SER A 7 4.45 -48.28 6.67
CA SER A 7 4.89 -47.68 5.41
C SER A 7 5.71 -46.43 5.70
N THR A 8 6.99 -46.46 5.32
CA THR A 8 7.90 -45.32 5.39
C THR A 8 7.62 -44.40 4.21
N ALA A 9 7.09 -43.20 4.47
CA ALA A 9 6.90 -42.18 3.43
C ALA A 9 8.21 -41.40 3.24
N THR A 10 8.80 -41.50 2.06
CA THR A 10 9.87 -40.63 1.58
C THR A 10 9.29 -39.25 1.28
N VAL A 11 9.80 -38.22 1.94
CA VAL A 11 9.45 -36.82 1.65
C VAL A 11 10.17 -36.42 0.35
N ALA A 12 9.42 -36.36 -0.75
CA ALA A 12 9.90 -35.78 -1.99
C ALA A 12 10.04 -34.26 -1.77
N THR A 13 11.27 -33.76 -1.77
CA THR A 13 11.58 -32.33 -1.82
C THR A 13 11.28 -31.83 -3.24
N GLY A 14 10.02 -31.45 -3.47
CA GLY A 14 9.63 -30.68 -4.64
C GLY A 14 10.21 -29.27 -4.54
N ALA A 15 11.38 -29.04 -5.11
CA ALA A 15 11.86 -27.70 -5.36
C ALA A 15 10.94 -27.06 -6.42
N ASN A 16 10.02 -26.20 -5.98
CA ASN A 16 9.36 -25.27 -6.89
C ASN A 16 10.43 -24.31 -7.40
N ALA A 17 11.00 -24.62 -8.56
CA ALA A 17 11.85 -23.70 -9.29
C ALA A 17 10.99 -22.47 -9.62
N ALA A 18 11.31 -21.34 -8.98
CA ALA A 18 10.79 -20.05 -9.37
C ALA A 18 11.15 -19.83 -10.84
N GLN A 19 10.14 -19.83 -11.71
CA GLN A 19 10.32 -19.60 -13.12
C GLN A 19 10.68 -18.13 -13.29
N ALA A 20 11.99 -17.84 -13.36
CA ALA A 20 12.48 -16.51 -13.67
C ALA A 20 11.93 -16.12 -15.04
N SER A 21 11.02 -15.14 -15.07
CA SER A 21 10.60 -14.50 -16.30
C SER A 21 11.82 -13.77 -16.86
N MET A 22 12.46 -14.38 -17.85
CA MET A 22 13.58 -13.78 -18.55
C MET A 22 13.07 -12.53 -19.27
N ILE A 23 13.41 -11.35 -18.74
CA ILE A 23 13.20 -10.09 -19.45
C ILE A 23 14.13 -10.11 -20.66
N ALA A 24 13.55 -10.12 -21.86
CA ALA A 24 14.33 -10.03 -23.09
C ALA A 24 15.10 -8.70 -23.10
N SER A 25 16.40 -8.77 -23.38
CA SER A 25 17.26 -7.58 -23.50
C SER A 25 16.70 -6.62 -24.55
N PHE A 26 16.50 -5.37 -24.15
CA PHE A 26 16.03 -4.30 -25.03
C PHE A 26 17.12 -3.97 -26.07
N ASN A 27 17.01 -4.55 -27.26
CA ASN A 27 17.72 -4.05 -28.42
C ASN A 27 16.96 -2.82 -28.92
N GLY A 28 17.49 -1.63 -28.65
CA GLY A 28 16.85 -0.35 -29.00
C GLY A 28 16.48 -0.24 -30.48
N LEU A 29 15.59 0.70 -30.80
CA LEU A 29 15.20 0.99 -32.18
C LEU A 29 16.44 1.34 -33.01
N LYS A 30 16.84 0.42 -33.91
CA LYS A 30 17.80 0.74 -34.95
C LYS A 30 17.10 1.66 -35.94
N SER A 31 17.46 2.95 -35.91
CA SER A 31 17.03 3.92 -36.90
C SER A 31 17.63 3.56 -38.25
N ALA A 32 16.83 2.98 -39.14
CA ALA A 32 17.20 2.81 -40.54
C ALA A 32 16.83 4.09 -41.30
N ALA A 33 17.56 5.18 -41.04
CA ALA A 33 17.52 6.37 -41.88
C ALA A 33 18.35 6.12 -43.15
N SER A 34 17.79 5.35 -44.08
CA SER A 34 18.29 5.30 -45.46
C SER A 34 17.28 6.03 -46.34
N PHE A 35 17.70 7.16 -46.91
CA PHE A 35 16.90 7.90 -47.89
C PHE A 35 16.59 7.01 -49.10
N PRO A 36 15.32 6.90 -49.55
CA PRO A 36 14.99 6.02 -50.66
C PRO A 36 15.44 6.65 -51.98
N VAL A 37 16.36 5.98 -52.67
CA VAL A 37 16.51 6.13 -54.12
C VAL A 37 15.24 5.58 -54.77
N THR A 38 14.67 6.35 -55.68
CA THR A 38 13.42 6.13 -56.40
C THR A 38 13.22 4.69 -56.87
N ARG A 39 12.40 3.93 -56.16
CA ARG A 39 11.70 2.78 -56.72
C ARG A 39 10.25 2.84 -56.26
N LYS A 40 9.34 3.00 -57.21
CA LYS A 40 7.89 2.95 -56.98
C LYS A 40 7.57 1.54 -56.49
N GLN A 41 7.39 1.37 -55.19
CA GLN A 41 6.83 0.17 -54.60
C GLN A 41 5.41 0.52 -54.17
N ASP A 42 4.44 -0.22 -54.69
CA ASP A 42 3.05 -0.17 -54.22
C ASP A 42 3.05 -0.62 -52.75
N LEU A 43 3.13 0.37 -51.85
CA LEU A 43 3.08 0.14 -50.42
C LEU A 43 1.61 -0.02 -50.04
N ASP A 44 1.16 -1.27 -49.99
CA ASP A 44 -0.05 -1.64 -49.27
C ASP A 44 0.15 -1.32 -47.78
N ILE A 45 -0.34 -0.14 -47.40
CA ILE A 45 -0.32 0.46 -46.06
C ILE A 45 -0.96 -0.45 -45.00
N THR A 46 -1.72 -1.47 -45.42
CA THR A 46 -2.32 -2.44 -44.49
C THR A 46 -1.30 -3.32 -43.76
N SER A 47 -0.02 -3.34 -44.19
CA SER A 47 1.05 -4.09 -43.54
C SER A 47 1.92 -3.29 -42.56
N ILE A 48 1.62 -2.00 -42.34
CA ILE A 48 2.41 -1.13 -41.47
C ILE A 48 2.31 -1.62 -40.02
N ALA A 49 3.40 -2.25 -39.57
CA ALA A 49 3.79 -2.45 -38.18
C ALA A 49 2.66 -2.92 -37.24
N SER A 50 2.38 -4.22 -37.27
CA SER A 50 1.84 -4.85 -36.06
C SER A 50 2.87 -4.67 -34.95
N ASN A 51 2.48 -4.04 -33.85
CA ASN A 51 3.20 -4.12 -32.58
C ASN A 51 3.11 -5.57 -32.07
N GLY A 52 3.76 -6.50 -32.78
CA GLY A 52 3.67 -7.95 -32.62
C GLY A 52 4.32 -8.48 -31.35
N GLY A 53 4.85 -7.60 -30.51
CA GLY A 53 5.11 -7.88 -29.11
C GLY A 53 4.30 -6.89 -28.31
N ARG A 54 3.43 -7.37 -27.40
CA ARG A 54 2.92 -6.53 -26.31
C ARG A 54 4.14 -6.00 -25.56
N VAL A 55 4.53 -4.78 -25.85
CA VAL A 55 5.64 -4.11 -25.18
C VAL A 55 5.19 -3.86 -23.74
N GLN A 56 5.53 -4.76 -22.81
CA GLN A 56 5.27 -4.63 -21.36
C GLN A 56 6.07 -3.47 -20.71
N CYS A 57 6.54 -2.50 -21.49
CA CYS A 57 7.35 -1.38 -20.99
C CYS A 57 6.50 -0.23 -20.42
N MET A 58 5.18 -0.26 -20.62
CA MET A 58 4.25 0.72 -20.05
C MET A 58 3.21 0.00 -19.21
N LEU A 59 3.25 0.24 -17.89
CA LEU A 59 2.23 -0.23 -16.95
C LEU A 59 1.18 0.88 -16.77
N VAL A 60 -0.08 0.48 -16.70
CA VAL A 60 -1.20 1.39 -16.41
C VAL A 60 -1.52 1.31 -14.93
N TRP A 61 -1.63 2.45 -14.26
CA TRP A 61 -2.00 2.50 -12.85
C TRP A 61 -3.44 1.97 -12.64
N PRO A 62 -3.67 1.03 -11.72
CA PRO A 62 -5.01 0.48 -11.51
C PRO A 62 -5.97 1.54 -10.92
N PRO A 63 -7.14 1.78 -11.55
CA PRO A 63 -8.09 2.79 -11.07
C PRO A 63 -9.06 2.29 -9.99
N ILE A 64 -9.13 0.98 -9.76
CA ILE A 64 -10.10 0.32 -8.87
C ILE A 64 -9.35 -0.43 -7.76
N ASN A 65 -9.91 -0.44 -6.54
CA ASN A 65 -9.36 -1.12 -5.35
C ASN A 65 -7.92 -0.68 -5.00
N LYS A 66 -7.63 0.61 -5.22
CA LYS A 66 -6.35 1.27 -4.87
C LYS A 66 -6.60 2.57 -4.09
N LYS A 67 -7.57 2.56 -3.17
CA LYS A 67 -7.82 3.67 -2.25
C LYS A 67 -6.58 3.90 -1.36
N LYS A 68 -6.46 5.12 -0.84
CA LYS A 68 -5.27 5.61 -0.14
C LYS A 68 -5.65 6.28 1.17
N TYR A 69 -4.67 6.34 2.08
CA TYR A 69 -4.83 6.73 3.47
C TYR A 69 -3.80 7.81 3.84
N GLU A 70 -3.54 8.74 2.92
CA GLU A 70 -2.54 9.81 3.04
C GLU A 70 -1.10 9.29 3.23
N THR A 71 -0.31 9.92 4.10
CA THR A 71 1.13 9.68 4.27
C THR A 71 1.44 8.20 4.54
N LEU A 72 2.50 7.69 3.88
CA LEU A 72 2.94 6.29 3.87
C LEU A 72 2.04 5.29 3.11
N SER A 73 0.80 5.63 2.74
CA SER A 73 -0.16 4.66 2.14
C SER A 73 0.14 4.22 0.69
N TYR A 74 1.19 4.75 0.07
CA TYR A 74 1.70 4.28 -1.24
C TYR A 74 2.82 3.24 -1.09
N LEU A 75 3.39 3.09 0.10
CA LEU A 75 4.38 2.08 0.41
C LEU A 75 3.70 0.71 0.60
N PRO A 76 4.46 -0.38 0.60
CA PRO A 76 4.00 -1.64 1.16
C PRO A 76 3.50 -1.45 2.60
N ASP A 77 2.59 -2.32 3.03
CA ASP A 77 2.08 -2.29 4.42
C ASP A 77 3.24 -2.44 5.40
N LEU A 78 3.26 -1.56 6.40
CA LEU A 78 4.32 -1.51 7.39
C LEU A 78 4.22 -2.73 8.32
N SER A 79 5.35 -3.37 8.58
CA SER A 79 5.45 -4.36 9.65
C SER A 79 5.35 -3.69 11.03
N ASP A 80 5.09 -4.48 12.08
CA ASP A 80 5.04 -3.97 13.45
C ASP A 80 6.36 -3.28 13.86
N GLU A 81 7.51 -3.80 13.40
CA GLU A 81 8.82 -3.17 13.64
C GLU A 81 8.99 -1.85 12.91
N GLN A 82 8.39 -1.70 11.72
CA GLN A 82 8.39 -0.43 10.98
C GLN A 82 7.43 0.57 11.62
N LEU A 83 6.24 0.13 12.05
CA LEU A 83 5.32 0.96 12.84
C LEU A 83 5.98 1.49 14.11
N LEU A 84 6.69 0.63 14.85
CA LEU A 84 7.45 1.05 16.02
C LEU A 84 8.47 2.14 15.69
N LYS A 85 9.17 2.05 14.56
CA LYS A 85 10.13 3.09 14.14
C LYS A 85 9.47 4.44 13.86
N GLU A 86 8.28 4.45 13.27
CA GLU A 86 7.51 5.68 13.03
C GLU A 86 6.98 6.28 14.34
N ILE A 87 6.53 5.45 15.27
CA ILE A 87 6.13 5.88 16.63
C ILE A 87 7.35 6.44 17.38
N GLU A 88 8.49 5.76 17.34
CA GLU A 88 9.74 6.24 17.94
C GLU A 88 10.19 7.58 17.32
N TYR A 89 9.97 7.78 16.02
CA TYR A 89 10.21 9.08 15.38
C TYR A 89 9.33 10.18 15.98
N LEU A 90 8.03 9.91 16.14
CA LEU A 90 7.07 10.81 16.78
C LEU A 90 7.53 11.17 18.21
N LEU A 91 7.91 10.18 19.02
CA LEU A 91 8.38 10.37 20.39
C LEU A 91 9.68 11.17 20.47
N ARG A 92 10.66 10.89 19.59
CA ARG A 92 11.93 11.66 19.51
C ARG A 92 11.71 13.12 19.13
N LYS A 93 10.63 13.44 18.41
CA LYS A 93 10.24 14.83 18.11
C LYS A 93 9.56 15.54 19.29
N GLY A 94 9.27 14.83 20.38
CA GLY A 94 8.53 15.38 21.52
C GLY A 94 7.05 15.58 21.23
N TRP A 95 6.52 14.92 20.19
CA TRP A 95 5.10 14.98 19.86
C TRP A 95 4.31 13.98 20.71
N VAL A 96 3.03 14.26 20.94
CA VAL A 96 2.15 13.40 21.74
C VAL A 96 1.37 12.46 20.82
N PRO A 97 1.57 11.13 20.92
CA PRO A 97 0.85 10.18 20.08
C PRO A 97 -0.61 10.04 20.51
N CYS A 98 -1.48 9.77 19.55
CA CYS A 98 -2.89 9.47 19.76
C CYS A 98 -3.37 8.51 18.66
N LEU A 99 -4.38 7.71 18.97
CA LEU A 99 -5.00 6.81 18.02
C LEU A 99 -6.40 7.33 17.68
N GLU A 100 -6.76 7.18 16.41
CA GLU A 100 -8.12 7.41 15.94
C GLU A 100 -8.57 6.20 15.12
N PHE A 101 -9.86 5.89 15.19
CA PHE A 101 -10.47 4.79 14.48
C PHE A 101 -11.82 5.16 13.87
N GLU A 102 -12.20 4.46 12.82
CA GLU A 102 -13.44 4.68 12.07
C GLU A 102 -13.98 3.34 11.57
N THR A 103 -15.29 3.12 11.64
CA THR A 103 -15.93 1.84 11.30
C THR A 103 -16.86 1.92 10.10
N GLU A 104 -17.34 3.11 9.75
CA GLU A 104 -18.35 3.32 8.72
C GLU A 104 -17.77 4.04 7.51
N HIS A 105 -17.07 5.15 7.75
CA HIS A 105 -16.64 6.08 6.70
C HIS A 105 -15.12 6.27 6.65
N GLY A 106 -14.39 5.24 6.19
CA GLY A 106 -12.91 5.28 6.08
C GLY A 106 -12.33 6.32 5.12
N PHE A 107 -13.17 7.05 4.37
CA PHE A 107 -12.76 8.08 3.42
C PHE A 107 -13.64 9.33 3.52
N VAL A 108 -13.08 10.47 3.13
CA VAL A 108 -13.83 11.74 3.08
C VAL A 108 -14.98 11.67 2.07
N TYR A 109 -16.09 12.30 2.43
CA TYR A 109 -17.30 12.42 1.60
C TYR A 109 -17.93 13.81 1.78
N ARG A 110 -19.05 14.06 1.10
CA ARG A 110 -19.77 15.35 1.15
C ARG A 110 -21.28 15.14 1.14
N GLU A 111 -21.84 15.13 2.33
CA GLU A 111 -23.27 15.01 2.58
C GLU A 111 -23.86 16.34 3.06
N HIS A 112 -23.28 16.92 4.12
CA HIS A 112 -23.91 18.01 4.86
C HIS A 112 -23.67 19.38 4.24
N HIS A 113 -22.54 19.57 3.54
CA HIS A 113 -22.25 20.85 2.89
C HIS A 113 -21.26 20.73 1.73
N ARG A 114 -21.28 21.72 0.82
CA ARG A 114 -20.47 21.73 -0.40
C ARG A 114 -19.66 23.01 -0.65
N SER A 115 -19.50 23.90 0.33
CA SER A 115 -18.60 25.05 0.21
C SER A 115 -17.13 24.66 0.10
N PRO A 116 -16.27 25.57 -0.40
CA PRO A 116 -14.82 25.39 -0.34
C PRO A 116 -14.33 25.07 1.08
N GLY A 117 -13.40 24.11 1.19
CA GLY A 117 -12.80 23.70 2.47
C GLY A 117 -13.65 22.78 3.36
N TYR A 118 -14.90 22.49 2.98
CA TYR A 118 -15.77 21.59 3.74
C TYR A 118 -15.83 20.18 3.14
N TYR A 119 -15.52 19.20 4.00
CA TYR A 119 -15.64 17.76 3.75
C TYR A 119 -16.08 17.04 5.04
N ASP A 120 -16.97 16.06 4.88
CA ASP A 120 -17.36 15.12 5.93
C ASP A 120 -16.35 13.96 5.99
N GLY A 121 -16.31 13.22 7.10
CA GLY A 121 -15.42 12.06 7.27
C GLY A 121 -13.93 12.40 7.46
N ARG A 122 -13.58 13.67 7.70
CA ARG A 122 -12.20 14.06 8.07
C ARG A 122 -11.84 13.62 9.50
N TYR A 123 -12.78 13.81 10.42
CA TYR A 123 -12.67 13.37 11.81
C TYR A 123 -12.99 11.89 11.91
N TRP A 124 -12.15 11.17 12.64
CA TRP A 124 -12.38 9.81 13.10
C TRP A 124 -12.59 9.83 14.61
N THR A 125 -13.08 8.73 15.18
CA THR A 125 -13.33 8.63 16.61
C THR A 125 -12.01 8.44 17.36
N MET A 126 -11.79 9.22 18.42
CA MET A 126 -10.60 9.09 19.25
C MET A 126 -10.62 7.78 20.06
N TRP A 127 -9.50 7.06 20.05
CA TRP A 127 -9.29 5.92 20.95
C TRP A 127 -8.67 6.40 22.26
N LYS A 128 -9.42 6.28 23.37
CA LYS A 128 -9.03 6.78 24.70
C LYS A 128 -8.67 8.28 24.64
N LEU A 129 -7.42 8.64 24.92
CA LEU A 129 -6.91 10.02 24.95
C LEU A 129 -5.49 10.06 24.34
N PRO A 130 -4.99 11.25 23.94
CA PRO A 130 -3.57 11.40 23.60
C PRO A 130 -2.69 10.92 24.76
N MET A 131 -1.64 10.17 24.43
CA MET A 131 -0.81 9.47 25.41
C MET A 131 0.25 10.41 25.99
N PHE A 132 -0.19 11.41 26.75
CA PHE A 132 0.69 12.41 27.37
C PHE A 132 1.75 11.75 28.26
N GLY A 133 3.01 12.16 28.09
CA GLY A 133 4.13 11.61 28.85
C GLY A 133 4.55 10.19 28.44
N CYS A 134 3.99 9.62 27.38
CA CYS A 134 4.45 8.35 26.83
C CYS A 134 5.88 8.48 26.30
N THR A 135 6.74 7.54 26.68
CA THR A 135 8.16 7.49 26.25
C THR A 135 8.53 6.14 25.63
N ASP A 136 7.57 5.24 25.45
CA ASP A 136 7.79 3.88 24.99
C ASP A 136 6.83 3.56 23.84
N ALA A 137 7.38 3.36 22.65
CA ALA A 137 6.60 3.10 21.45
C ALA A 137 5.76 1.81 21.55
N THR A 138 6.20 0.84 22.35
CA THR A 138 5.46 -0.42 22.52
C THR A 138 4.11 -0.20 23.20
N GLN A 139 3.98 0.80 24.06
CA GLN A 139 2.70 1.17 24.67
C GLN A 139 1.70 1.65 23.62
N VAL A 140 2.15 2.47 22.66
CA VAL A 140 1.30 2.95 21.56
C VAL A 140 0.88 1.77 20.67
N LEU A 141 1.81 0.88 20.34
CA LEU A 141 1.49 -0.30 19.54
C LEU A 141 0.52 -1.25 20.26
N ASN A 142 0.66 -1.43 21.57
CA ASN A 142 -0.28 -2.23 22.38
C ASN A 142 -1.70 -1.67 22.32
N GLU A 143 -1.85 -0.35 22.36
CA GLU A 143 -3.15 0.32 22.20
C GLU A 143 -3.73 0.13 20.80
N VAL A 144 -2.89 0.06 19.74
CA VAL A 144 -3.36 -0.31 18.39
C VAL A 144 -3.93 -1.73 18.39
N GLN A 145 -3.25 -2.67 19.05
CA GLN A 145 -3.73 -4.06 19.12
C GLN A 145 -5.02 -4.17 19.95
N GLU A 146 -5.16 -3.39 21.02
CA GLU A 146 -6.38 -3.34 21.82
C GLU A 146 -7.55 -2.76 21.01
N ALA A 147 -7.34 -1.66 20.30
CA ALA A 147 -8.32 -1.05 19.41
C ALA A 147 -8.74 -1.99 18.28
N LYS A 148 -7.77 -2.67 17.65
CA LYS A 148 -8.02 -3.68 16.61
C LYS A 148 -8.82 -4.87 17.14
N LYS A 149 -8.56 -5.31 18.38
CA LYS A 149 -9.32 -6.39 19.01
C LYS A 149 -10.75 -5.98 19.34
N ALA A 150 -10.95 -4.74 19.79
CA ALA A 150 -12.27 -4.21 20.10
C ALA A 150 -13.11 -3.94 18.84
N TYR A 151 -12.47 -3.44 17.78
CA TYR A 151 -13.09 -3.05 16.52
C TYR A 151 -12.32 -3.62 15.32
N PRO A 152 -12.43 -4.93 15.04
CA PRO A 152 -11.69 -5.58 13.95
C PRO A 152 -12.10 -5.08 12.56
N GLN A 153 -13.28 -4.47 12.43
CA GLN A 153 -13.77 -3.87 11.19
C GLN A 153 -13.35 -2.41 11.00
N ALA A 154 -12.60 -1.82 11.95
CA ALA A 154 -12.23 -0.42 11.88
C ALA A 154 -10.94 -0.18 11.08
N TRP A 155 -10.85 0.99 10.43
CA TRP A 155 -9.55 1.59 10.13
C TRP A 155 -8.99 2.21 11.40
N ILE A 156 -7.68 2.08 11.62
CA ILE A 156 -7.00 2.69 12.76
C ILE A 156 -5.78 3.44 12.25
N ARG A 157 -5.66 4.71 12.62
CA ARG A 157 -4.50 5.55 12.32
C ARG A 157 -3.84 6.04 13.60
N ILE A 158 -2.53 6.22 13.52
CA ILE A 158 -1.76 6.91 14.56
C ILE A 158 -1.55 8.34 14.10
N ILE A 159 -1.83 9.27 15.00
CA ILE A 159 -1.60 10.70 14.83
C ILE A 159 -0.66 11.22 15.92
N GLY A 160 -0.04 12.37 15.69
CA GLY A 160 0.84 13.00 16.66
C GLY A 160 0.68 14.51 16.70
N PHE A 161 0.57 15.05 17.91
CA PHE A 161 0.36 16.47 18.16
C PHE A 161 1.64 17.15 18.64
N ASP A 162 1.94 18.30 18.04
CA ASP A 162 2.95 19.23 18.51
C ASP A 162 2.26 20.36 19.27
N ASN A 163 2.43 20.38 20.58
CA ASN A 163 1.82 21.37 21.45
C ASN A 163 2.50 22.75 21.35
N VAL A 164 3.75 22.82 20.87
CA VAL A 164 4.47 24.07 20.66
C VAL A 164 3.92 24.77 19.42
N ARG A 165 3.78 24.03 18.32
CA ARG A 165 3.21 24.57 17.06
C ARG A 165 1.69 24.59 17.02
N GLN A 166 1.04 23.90 17.96
CA GLN A 166 -0.42 23.74 18.04
C GLN A 166 -1.03 23.08 16.80
N VAL A 167 -0.35 22.06 16.26
CA VAL A 167 -0.80 21.35 15.06
C VAL A 167 -0.58 19.85 15.20
N GLN A 168 -1.40 19.08 14.47
CA GLN A 168 -1.11 17.68 14.20
C GLN A 168 0.02 17.60 13.16
N CYS A 169 1.14 16.97 13.53
CA CYS A 169 2.34 16.92 12.70
C CYS A 169 2.51 15.61 11.93
N ILE A 170 1.77 14.58 12.30
CA ILE A 170 1.85 13.25 11.70
C ILE A 170 0.50 12.56 11.72
N SER A 171 0.25 11.78 10.68
CA SER A 171 -0.93 10.93 10.51
C SER A 171 -0.59 9.82 9.53
N PHE A 172 -0.63 8.56 9.97
CA PHE A 172 -0.45 7.41 9.08
C PHE A 172 -1.33 6.25 9.53
N ILE A 173 -1.74 5.43 8.56
CA ILE A 173 -2.57 4.24 8.82
C ILE A 173 -1.73 3.17 9.53
N ALA A 174 -2.28 2.59 10.60
CA ALA A 174 -1.66 1.50 11.35
C ALA A 174 -2.40 0.16 11.17
N TYR A 175 -3.70 0.21 10.91
CA TYR A 175 -4.51 -0.97 10.61
C TYR A 175 -5.63 -0.65 9.62
N LYS A 176 -5.94 -1.62 8.75
CA LYS A 176 -7.05 -1.59 7.80
C LYS A 176 -7.90 -2.84 8.01
N PRO A 177 -9.23 -2.74 7.91
CA PRO A 177 -10.10 -3.91 7.95
C PRO A 177 -9.86 -4.79 6.72
N GLU A 178 -10.25 -6.07 6.83
CA GLU A 178 -10.13 -7.01 5.72
C GLU A 178 -10.98 -6.57 4.51
N GLY A 179 -10.41 -6.65 3.31
CA GLY A 179 -11.11 -6.31 2.06
C GLY A 179 -10.99 -4.86 1.60
N PHE A 180 -10.18 -4.01 2.25
CA PHE A 180 -9.99 -2.59 1.93
C PHE A 180 -8.54 -2.13 1.71
#